data_AF-I4C288-F1
#
_entry.id   AF-I4C288-F1
#
_cell.length_a   1.000
_cell.length_b   1.000
_cell.length_c   1.000
_cell.angle_alpha   90.00
_cell.angle_beta   90.00
_cell.angle_gamma   90.00
#
_symmetry.space_group_name_H-M   'P 1'
#
loop_
_entity.id
_entity.type
_entity.pdbx_description
1 polymer ?
#
loop_
_entity_poly.entity_id
_entity_poly.type
_entity_poly.pdbx_seq_one_letter_code
_entity_poly.pdbx_strand_id
1 'polypeptide(L)'
;MATNPDFLSPCGLYCGVCAIYIAYRDNNIKLKERLVNLYRGGTPGKGTLPNSEGLSVEDIRCNGCLSDDRFMHCRQCDIRNCTEEKGYSGCHECSEFPCRHIDDFSMTVGKKVILRAVPYRRQYGTEKWVRDEEARYICPECDNKVFRGAMKCNQCKVELDLD
;
A
#
# COMPACT_ATOMS: atom_id res chain seq x y z
N MET A 1 -2.21 7.77 19.64
CA MET A 1 -2.17 6.32 19.34
C MET A 1 -0.74 5.96 19.00
N ALA A 2 -0.25 4.83 19.50
CA ALA A 2 1.07 4.33 19.16
C ALA A 2 1.04 3.79 17.73
N THR A 3 2.04 4.16 16.93
CA THR A 3 2.22 3.69 15.56
C THR A 3 2.55 2.19 15.56
N ASN A 4 1.85 1.39 14.75
CA ASN A 4 2.20 -0.03 14.57
C ASN A 4 3.46 -0.15 13.67
N PRO A 5 4.60 -0.66 14.20
CA PRO A 5 5.84 -0.79 13.42
C PRO A 5 5.69 -1.72 12.21
N ASP A 6 4.84 -2.75 12.28
CA ASP A 6 4.61 -3.70 11.19
C ASP A 6 4.07 -3.04 9.91
N PHE A 7 3.44 -1.87 10.07
CA PHE A 7 2.81 -1.12 8.99
C PHE A 7 3.72 -0.08 8.35
N LEU A 8 4.92 0.14 8.88
CA LEU A 8 5.89 1.15 8.44
C LEU A 8 6.66 0.71 7.19
N SER A 9 5.92 0.36 6.13
CA SER A 9 6.49 -0.10 4.87
C SER A 9 7.63 0.82 4.39
N PRO A 10 8.81 0.28 4.03
CA PRO A 10 9.95 1.08 3.60
C PRO A 10 9.67 2.00 2.41
N CYS A 11 8.83 1.55 1.47
CA CYS A 11 8.46 2.29 0.27
C CYS A 11 7.47 3.45 0.51
N GLY A 12 6.94 3.65 1.72
CA GLY A 12 5.94 4.70 2.00
C GLY A 12 4.49 4.31 1.70
N LEU A 13 4.21 3.07 1.33
CA LEU A 13 2.84 2.52 1.19
C LEU A 13 2.27 2.01 2.52
N TYR A 14 1.99 2.92 3.45
CA TYR A 14 1.54 2.60 4.81
C TYR A 14 0.49 1.47 4.85
N CYS A 15 0.72 0.42 5.65
CA CYS A 15 -0.13 -0.78 5.59
C CYS A 15 -1.48 -0.63 6.30
N GLY A 16 -1.62 0.30 7.24
CA GLY A 16 -2.88 0.53 7.95
C GLY A 16 -4.04 0.94 7.04
N VAL A 17 -3.74 1.38 5.82
CA VAL A 17 -4.68 1.81 4.78
C VAL A 17 -4.61 0.95 3.51
N CYS A 18 -3.91 -0.20 3.59
CA CYS A 18 -3.74 -1.13 2.49
C CYS A 18 -4.97 -2.04 2.33
N ALA A 19 -5.46 -2.16 1.09
CA ALA A 19 -6.63 -3.00 0.79
C ALA A 19 -6.41 -4.49 1.11
N ILE A 20 -5.19 -5.03 0.95
CA ILE A 20 -4.88 -6.44 1.27
C ILE A 20 -5.05 -6.70 2.76
N TYR A 21 -4.43 -5.86 3.61
CA TYR A 21 -4.53 -5.97 5.06
C TYR A 21 -5.98 -5.83 5.53
N ILE A 22 -6.68 -4.81 5.03
CA ILE A 22 -8.10 -4.56 5.37
C ILE A 22 -8.97 -5.75 4.96
N ALA A 23 -8.79 -6.29 3.75
CA ALA A 23 -9.55 -7.44 3.26
C ALA A 23 -9.32 -8.70 4.11
N TYR A 24 -8.09 -8.90 4.60
CA TYR A 24 -7.76 -10.02 5.47
C TYR A 24 -8.32 -9.85 6.88
N ARG A 25 -8.05 -8.69 7.51
CA ARG A 25 -8.54 -8.33 8.85
C ARG A 25 -10.06 -8.46 8.96
N ASP A 26 -10.78 -8.00 7.95
CA ASP A 26 -12.25 -7.98 7.95
C ASP A 26 -12.86 -9.27 7.37
N ASN A 27 -12.04 -10.26 7.00
CA ASN A 27 -12.45 -11.47 6.29
C ASN A 27 -13.35 -11.20 5.08
N ASN A 28 -13.03 -10.14 4.32
CA ASN A 28 -13.88 -9.61 3.26
C ASN A 28 -13.60 -10.31 1.92
N ILE A 29 -14.27 -11.44 1.70
CA ILE A 29 -14.09 -12.28 0.50
C ILE A 29 -14.31 -11.50 -0.80
N LYS A 30 -15.37 -10.69 -0.88
CA LYS A 30 -15.67 -9.88 -2.07
C LYS A 30 -14.56 -8.88 -2.41
N LEU A 31 -13.93 -8.28 -1.39
CA LEU A 31 -12.79 -7.41 -1.62
C LEU A 31 -11.56 -8.21 -2.07
N LYS A 32 -11.31 -9.39 -1.48
CA LYS A 32 -10.22 -10.27 -1.92
C LYS A 32 -10.34 -10.68 -3.39
N GLU A 33 -11.53 -11.08 -3.84
CA GLU A 33 -11.77 -11.42 -5.26
C GLU A 33 -11.46 -10.24 -6.20
N ARG A 34 -11.87 -9.04 -5.81
CA ARG A 34 -11.56 -7.82 -6.58
C ARG A 34 -10.06 -7.52 -6.61
N LEU A 35 -9.35 -7.74 -5.51
CA LEU A 35 -7.91 -7.56 -5.42
C LEU A 35 -7.17 -8.59 -6.27
N VAL A 36 -7.62 -9.85 -6.29
CA VAL A 36 -7.08 -10.87 -7.21
C VAL A 36 -7.22 -10.42 -8.67
N ASN A 37 -8.42 -9.99 -9.08
CA ASN A 37 -8.63 -9.49 -10.43
C ASN A 37 -7.75 -8.28 -10.75
N LEU A 38 -7.65 -7.31 -9.82
CA LEU A 38 -6.80 -6.13 -9.96
C LEU A 38 -5.34 -6.52 -10.17
N TYR A 39 -4.77 -7.33 -9.28
CA TYR A 39 -3.35 -7.65 -9.29
C TYR A 39 -2.93 -8.54 -10.46
N ARG A 40 -3.87 -9.31 -11.03
CA ARG A 40 -3.72 -10.05 -12.29
C ARG A 40 -3.83 -9.17 -13.56
N GLY A 41 -3.99 -7.86 -13.41
CA GLY A 41 -4.09 -6.94 -14.55
C GLY A 41 -5.51 -6.78 -15.11
N GLY A 42 -6.54 -7.30 -14.43
CA GLY A 42 -7.94 -7.19 -14.84
C GLY A 42 -8.55 -5.80 -14.65
N THR A 43 -7.75 -4.78 -14.31
CA THR A 43 -8.18 -3.38 -14.23
C THR A 43 -7.28 -2.49 -15.09
N PRO A 44 -7.78 -1.98 -16.24
CA PRO A 44 -6.98 -1.16 -17.15
C PRO A 44 -6.32 0.05 -16.45
N GLY A 45 -5.05 0.30 -16.79
CA GLY A 45 -4.31 1.47 -16.30
C GLY A 45 -3.89 1.41 -14.82
N LYS A 46 -4.09 0.28 -14.11
CA LYS A 46 -3.66 0.12 -12.71
C LYS A 46 -2.36 -0.67 -12.54
N GLY A 47 -1.88 -1.30 -13.61
CA GLY A 47 -0.72 -2.18 -13.59
C GLY A 47 -1.08 -3.62 -13.22
N THR A 48 -0.06 -4.48 -13.25
CA THR A 48 -0.16 -5.92 -12.97
C THR A 48 0.99 -6.30 -12.06
N LEU A 49 0.73 -7.09 -11.02
CA LEU A 49 1.81 -7.65 -10.23
C LEU A 49 2.52 -8.75 -11.02
N PRO A 50 3.86 -8.79 -11.05
CA PRO A 50 4.57 -9.87 -11.72
C PRO A 50 4.36 -11.19 -10.96
N ASN A 51 4.31 -12.29 -11.69
CA ASN A 51 4.07 -13.65 -11.17
C ASN A 51 2.75 -13.77 -10.39
N SER A 52 1.68 -13.12 -10.87
CA SER A 52 0.35 -13.09 -10.23
C SER A 52 -0.68 -14.01 -10.88
N GLU A 53 -0.30 -14.75 -11.91
CA GLU A 53 -1.17 -15.67 -12.66
C GLU A 53 -1.79 -16.71 -11.73
N GLY A 54 -1.05 -17.17 -10.72
CA GLY A 54 -1.52 -18.12 -9.70
C GLY A 54 -2.28 -17.49 -8.52
N LEU A 55 -2.31 -16.16 -8.38
CA LEU A 55 -2.80 -15.47 -7.18
C LEU A 55 -4.26 -15.82 -6.85
N SER A 56 -4.52 -16.33 -5.65
CA SER A 56 -5.88 -16.70 -5.21
C SER A 56 -6.42 -15.77 -4.13
N VAL A 57 -7.68 -15.98 -3.74
CA VAL A 57 -8.33 -15.25 -2.64
C VAL A 57 -7.60 -15.51 -1.31
N GLU A 58 -7.11 -16.74 -1.10
CA GLU A 58 -6.38 -17.17 0.08
C GLU A 58 -5.02 -16.45 0.21
N ASP A 59 -4.41 -16.09 -0.92
CA ASP A 59 -3.16 -15.34 -0.95
C ASP A 59 -3.32 -13.87 -0.54
N ILE A 60 -4.54 -13.31 -0.61
CA ILE A 60 -4.83 -11.94 -0.16
C ILE A 60 -4.88 -11.90 1.38
N ARG A 61 -3.70 -11.98 1.98
CA ARG A 61 -3.47 -11.97 3.43
C ARG A 61 -2.11 -11.39 3.79
N CYS A 62 -2.09 -10.60 4.86
CA CYS A 62 -0.87 -10.18 5.57
C CYS A 62 -1.24 -9.48 6.88
N ASN A 63 -0.25 -9.35 7.77
CA ASN A 63 -0.34 -8.54 9.00
C ASN A 63 0.55 -7.28 8.93
N GLY A 64 1.06 -6.93 7.75
CA GLY A 64 1.97 -5.80 7.57
C GLY A 64 3.10 -6.12 6.60
N CYS A 65 3.83 -5.09 6.18
CA CYS A 65 5.01 -5.26 5.32
C CYS A 65 6.23 -5.72 6.13
N LEU A 66 6.30 -5.29 7.40
CA LEU A 66 7.40 -5.61 8.31
C LEU A 66 7.04 -6.70 9.33
N SER A 67 5.79 -7.19 9.36
CA SER A 67 5.40 -8.36 10.16
C SER A 67 5.98 -9.67 9.61
N ASP A 68 5.86 -10.75 10.37
CA ASP A 68 6.22 -12.10 9.91
C ASP A 68 5.23 -12.69 8.89
N ASP A 69 3.94 -12.35 8.96
CA ASP A 69 2.94 -12.77 7.97
C ASP A 69 2.80 -11.74 6.83
N ARG A 70 3.51 -11.99 5.73
CA ARG A 70 3.60 -11.07 4.59
C ARG A 70 2.83 -11.60 3.39
N PHE A 71 2.22 -10.67 2.66
CA PHE A 71 1.66 -10.92 1.35
C PHE A 71 2.75 -11.45 0.41
N MET A 72 2.42 -12.42 -0.46
CA MET A 72 3.43 -13.13 -1.26
C MET A 72 4.38 -12.20 -2.02
N HIS A 73 3.85 -11.16 -2.66
CA HIS A 73 4.67 -10.23 -3.43
C HIS A 73 5.53 -9.31 -2.52
N CYS A 74 5.06 -9.07 -1.29
CA CYS A 74 5.89 -8.41 -0.30
C CYS A 74 7.09 -9.29 0.09
N ARG A 75 7.03 -10.62 0.05
CA ARG A 75 8.16 -11.49 0.44
C ARG A 75 9.38 -11.35 -0.47
N GLN A 76 9.17 -11.00 -1.74
CA GLN A 76 10.20 -10.84 -2.77
C GLN A 76 10.43 -9.38 -3.19
N CYS A 77 10.21 -8.43 -2.28
CA CYS A 77 10.23 -7.01 -2.60
C CYS A 77 11.66 -6.43 -2.57
N ASP A 78 12.19 -6.06 -3.74
CA ASP A 78 13.51 -5.46 -3.89
C ASP A 78 13.69 -4.15 -3.11
N ILE A 79 12.62 -3.35 -2.96
CA ILE A 79 12.68 -2.12 -2.17
C ILE A 79 13.00 -2.43 -0.70
N ARG A 80 12.38 -3.49 -0.14
CA ARG A 80 12.66 -3.87 1.25
C ARG A 80 14.09 -4.40 1.39
N ASN A 81 14.49 -5.31 0.51
CA ASN A 81 15.85 -5.86 0.52
C ASN A 81 16.89 -4.73 0.45
N CYS A 82 16.69 -3.74 -0.45
CA CYS A 82 17.55 -2.57 -0.55
C CYS A 82 17.61 -1.75 0.75
N THR A 83 16.48 -1.55 1.44
CA THR A 83 16.50 -0.82 2.73
C THR A 83 17.16 -1.62 3.85
N GLU A 84 17.00 -2.95 3.87
CA GLU A 84 17.66 -3.83 4.84
C GLU A 84 19.18 -3.81 4.63
N GLU A 85 19.66 -3.97 3.40
CA GLU A 85 21.09 -3.92 3.03
C GLU A 85 21.75 -2.57 3.39
N LYS A 86 21.02 -1.46 3.20
CA LYS A 86 21.51 -0.12 3.53
C LYS A 86 21.35 0.25 5.01
N GLY A 87 20.67 -0.58 5.81
CA GLY A 87 20.35 -0.29 7.21
C GLY A 87 19.35 0.87 7.38
N TYR A 88 18.50 1.11 6.39
CA TYR A 88 17.50 2.18 6.43
C TYR A 88 16.16 1.71 6.99
N SER A 89 15.49 2.56 7.76
CA SER A 89 14.11 2.30 8.21
C SER A 89 13.05 2.58 7.13
N GLY A 90 13.47 3.15 5.99
CA GLY A 90 12.64 3.32 4.80
C GLY A 90 13.27 4.24 3.77
N CYS A 91 12.72 4.26 2.54
CA CYS A 91 13.23 5.06 1.43
C CYS A 91 13.34 6.57 1.72
N HIS A 92 12.62 7.08 2.73
CA HIS A 92 12.73 8.46 3.19
C HIS A 92 14.15 8.83 3.68
N GLU A 93 14.98 7.87 4.07
CA GLU A 93 16.38 8.09 4.48
C GLU A 93 17.35 8.07 3.29
N CYS A 94 16.92 7.58 2.12
CA CYS A 94 17.77 7.41 0.95
C CYS A 94 17.91 8.70 0.13
N SER A 95 19.12 9.27 0.04
CA SER A 95 19.39 10.46 -0.77
C SER A 95 19.17 10.27 -2.28
N GLU A 96 19.23 9.02 -2.76
CA GLU A 96 19.00 8.65 -4.16
C GLU A 96 17.52 8.54 -4.54
N PHE A 97 16.59 8.75 -3.59
CA PHE A 97 15.16 8.68 -3.88
C PHE A 97 14.68 9.89 -4.72
N PRO A 98 13.86 9.69 -5.77
CA PRO A 98 13.38 8.42 -6.30
C PRO A 98 14.47 7.72 -7.14
N CYS A 99 14.58 6.39 -7.00
CA CYS A 99 15.55 5.57 -7.72
C CYS A 99 14.87 4.51 -8.59
N ARG A 100 15.67 3.71 -9.32
CA ARG A 100 15.18 2.68 -10.25
C ARG A 100 14.11 1.74 -9.67
N HIS A 101 14.22 1.38 -8.38
CA HIS A 101 13.22 0.49 -7.75
C HIS A 101 11.82 1.11 -7.69
N ILE A 102 11.75 2.45 -7.67
CA ILE A 102 10.50 3.20 -7.72
C ILE A 102 10.06 3.42 -9.17
N ASP A 103 11.01 3.62 -10.09
CA ASP A 103 10.74 3.76 -11.51
C ASP A 103 10.11 2.50 -12.10
N ASP A 104 10.60 1.33 -11.69
CA ASP A 104 10.16 0.02 -12.18
C ASP A 104 8.94 -0.53 -11.42
N PHE A 105 8.36 0.24 -10.50
CA PHE A 105 7.26 -0.23 -9.65
C PHE A 105 5.99 -0.52 -10.46
N SER A 106 5.51 -1.77 -10.40
CA SER A 106 4.51 -2.30 -11.34
C SER A 106 3.09 -1.75 -11.17
N MET A 107 2.75 -1.23 -9.98
CA MET A 107 1.40 -0.72 -9.69
C MET A 107 1.35 0.80 -9.81
N THR A 108 0.59 1.33 -10.77
CA THR A 108 0.54 2.76 -11.09
C THR A 108 0.11 3.62 -9.90
N VAL A 109 -0.97 3.24 -9.20
CA VAL A 109 -1.44 3.94 -8.00
C VAL A 109 -0.41 3.86 -6.88
N GLY A 110 0.18 2.69 -6.67
CA GLY A 110 1.22 2.52 -5.66
C GLY A 110 2.44 3.41 -5.95
N LYS A 111 2.90 3.48 -7.20
CA LYS A 111 4.00 4.37 -7.60
C LYS A 111 3.68 5.84 -7.33
N LYS A 112 2.48 6.31 -7.68
CA LYS A 112 2.01 7.66 -7.37
C LYS A 112 2.08 7.95 -5.87
N VAL A 113 1.58 7.04 -5.04
CA VAL A 113 1.60 7.19 -3.58
C VAL A 113 3.02 7.15 -3.02
N ILE A 114 3.91 6.27 -3.51
CA ILE A 114 5.32 6.22 -3.09
C ILE A 114 5.98 7.58 -3.32
N LEU A 115 5.83 8.15 -4.52
CA LEU A 115 6.42 9.43 -4.90
C LEU A 115 5.90 10.61 -4.05
N ARG A 116 4.67 10.53 -3.55
CA ARG A 116 4.10 11.51 -2.60
C ARG A 116 4.56 11.27 -1.16
N ALA A 117 4.44 10.03 -0.69
CA ALA A 117 4.53 9.68 0.71
C ALA A 117 5.97 9.66 1.23
N VAL A 118 6.94 9.24 0.41
CA VAL A 118 8.34 9.15 0.85
C VAL A 118 8.96 10.53 1.13
N PRO A 119 8.86 11.53 0.22
CA PRO A 119 9.33 12.89 0.52
C PRO A 119 8.60 13.49 1.71
N TYR A 120 7.30 13.22 1.84
CA TYR A 120 6.51 13.69 2.98
C TYR A 120 7.00 13.12 4.31
N ARG A 121 7.24 11.80 4.38
CA ARG A 121 7.81 11.15 5.57
C ARG A 121 9.20 11.69 5.89
N ARG A 122 10.02 11.98 4.88
CA ARG A 122 11.35 12.61 5.05
C ARG A 122 11.23 13.99 5.70
N GLN A 123 10.29 14.80 5.24
CA GLN A 123 10.12 16.18 5.70
C GLN A 123 9.49 16.27 7.09
N TYR A 124 8.49 15.44 7.38
CA TYR A 124 7.63 15.61 8.57
C TYR A 124 7.77 14.50 9.61
N GLY A 125 8.55 13.46 9.32
CA GLY A 125 8.76 12.32 10.21
C GLY A 125 7.64 11.28 10.16
N THR A 126 7.96 10.11 10.71
CA THR A 126 7.12 8.90 10.64
C THR A 126 5.76 9.07 11.29
N GLU A 127 5.69 9.68 12.48
CA GLU A 127 4.43 9.81 13.22
C GLU A 127 3.40 10.68 12.50
N LYS A 128 3.86 11.82 11.96
CA LYS A 128 2.97 12.71 11.19
C LYS A 128 2.52 12.03 9.90
N TRP A 129 3.45 11.39 9.17
CA TRP A 129 3.14 10.63 7.97
C TRP A 129 2.06 9.57 8.22
N VAL A 130 2.17 8.78 9.29
CA VAL A 130 1.18 7.74 9.65
C VAL A 130 -0.19 8.35 9.89
N ARG A 131 -0.30 9.37 10.75
CA ARG A 131 -1.58 10.03 11.05
C ARG A 131 -2.25 10.58 9.79
N ASP A 132 -1.46 11.19 8.91
CA ASP A 132 -1.99 11.80 7.70
C ASP A 132 -2.38 10.77 6.64
N GLU A 133 -1.67 9.64 6.54
CA GLU A 133 -2.11 8.51 5.72
C GLU A 133 -3.43 7.93 6.26
N GLU A 134 -3.58 7.75 7.57
CA GLU A 134 -4.83 7.26 8.17
C GLU A 134 -6.01 8.22 7.92
N ALA A 135 -5.77 9.52 8.00
CA ALA A 135 -6.80 10.55 7.76
C ALA A 135 -7.17 10.70 6.27
N ARG A 136 -6.25 10.40 5.35
CA ARG A 136 -6.45 10.56 3.90
C ARG A 136 -7.55 9.68 3.34
N TYR A 137 -7.66 8.44 3.79
CA TYR A 137 -8.58 7.45 3.20
C TYR A 137 -9.92 7.42 3.92
N ILE A 138 -10.57 8.59 3.96
CA ILE A 138 -11.91 8.82 4.48
C ILE A 138 -12.74 9.47 3.37
N CYS A 139 -13.96 8.97 3.16
CA CYS A 139 -14.87 9.53 2.18
C CYS A 139 -15.34 10.93 2.62
N PRO A 140 -15.14 12.00 1.81
CA PRO A 140 -15.50 13.37 2.21
C PRO A 140 -17.01 13.60 2.30
N GLU A 141 -17.82 12.78 1.63
CA GLU A 141 -19.29 12.94 1.63
C GLU A 141 -20.00 12.23 2.79
N CYS A 142 -19.39 11.22 3.41
CA CYS A 142 -20.10 10.38 4.39
C CYS A 142 -19.22 9.80 5.50
N ASP A 143 -17.99 10.29 5.63
CA ASP A 143 -16.99 9.91 6.64
C ASP A 143 -16.63 8.42 6.72
N ASN A 144 -17.10 7.63 5.76
CA ASN A 144 -16.81 6.21 5.72
C ASN A 144 -15.33 5.98 5.38
N LYS A 145 -14.66 5.15 6.19
CA LYS A 145 -13.29 4.73 5.95
C LYS A 145 -13.21 3.92 4.65
N VAL A 146 -12.26 4.29 3.80
CA VAL A 146 -11.93 3.57 2.57
C VAL A 146 -10.47 3.11 2.64
N PHE A 147 -9.87 2.76 1.51
CA PHE A 147 -8.51 2.27 1.42
C PHE A 147 -7.78 2.92 0.24
N ARG A 148 -6.45 2.82 0.24
CA ARG A 148 -5.61 3.29 -0.85
C ARG A 148 -6.00 2.69 -2.20
N GLY A 149 -6.24 3.53 -3.20
CA GLY A 149 -6.72 3.12 -4.52
C GLY A 149 -8.24 2.93 -4.64
N ALA A 150 -9.02 3.28 -3.61
CA ALA A 150 -10.48 3.26 -3.71
C ALA A 150 -10.96 4.34 -4.70
N MET A 151 -11.60 3.92 -5.78
CA MET A 151 -12.15 4.83 -6.81
C MET A 151 -13.58 5.28 -6.49
N LYS A 152 -14.26 4.58 -5.57
CA LYS A 152 -15.66 4.83 -5.23
C LYS A 152 -15.93 4.44 -3.79
N CYS A 153 -16.69 5.26 -3.06
CA CYS A 153 -17.10 4.93 -1.70
C CYS A 153 -18.02 3.70 -1.71
N ASN A 154 -17.73 2.71 -0.86
CA ASN A 154 -18.56 1.51 -0.75
C ASN A 154 -19.88 1.76 0.01
N GLN A 155 -20.03 2.89 0.71
CA GLN A 155 -21.27 3.32 1.35
C GLN A 155 -22.10 4.23 0.43
N CYS A 156 -21.72 5.50 0.31
CA CYS A 156 -22.52 6.52 -0.40
C CYS A 156 -22.36 6.54 -1.92
N LYS A 157 -21.45 5.71 -2.48
CA LYS A 157 -21.24 5.55 -3.93
C LYS A 157 -20.66 6.77 -4.66
N VAL A 158 -20.21 7.82 -3.96
CA VAL A 158 -19.46 8.92 -4.58
C VAL A 158 -18.15 8.41 -5.18
N GLU A 159 -17.74 8.99 -6.32
CA GLU A 159 -16.42 8.76 -6.89
C GLU A 159 -15.33 9.40 -6.01
N LEU A 160 -14.17 8.77 -5.95
CA LEU A 160 -13.06 9.15 -5.07
C LEU A 160 -11.75 9.19 -5.86
N ASP A 161 -10.96 10.24 -5.64
CA ASP A 161 -9.55 10.31 -6.03
C ASP A 161 -8.76 10.86 -4.84
N LEU A 162 -8.27 9.95 -3.98
CA LEU A 162 -7.59 10.28 -2.73
C LEU A 162 -6.07 10.12 -2.82
N ASP A 163 -5.55 9.63 -3.95
CA ASP A 163 -4.14 9.28 -4.19
C ASP A 163 -3.37 10.34 -4.97
#